data_AF-A0A2P7UJU5-F1
#
_entry.id   AF-A0A2P7UJU5-F1
#
_cell.length_a   1.000
_cell.length_b   1.000
_cell.length_c   1.000
_cell.angle_alpha   90.00
_cell.angle_beta   90.00
_cell.angle_gamma   90.00
#
_symmetry.space_group_name_H-M   'P 1'
#
loop_
_entity.id
_entity.type
_entity.pdbx_description
1 polymer ?
#
loop_
_entity_poly.entity_id
_entity_poly.type
_entity_poly.pdbx_seq_one_letter_code
_entity_poly.pdbx_strand_id
1 'polypeptide(L)' 'MEVAKNRVPYWQEEVEAIDSMYDDQTPVSVIVEEVNKTFHKGNPVRNKNSVHYVIRKLYHGDGSDWKESLSMKWPGN' A
#
# COMPACT_ATOMS: atom_id res chain seq x y z
N MET A 1 15.16 24.41 -6.38
CA MET A 1 15.23 22.96 -6.60
C MET A 1 14.25 22.33 -5.63
N GLU A 2 13.05 22.02 -6.10
CA GLU A 2 12.04 21.34 -5.28
C GLU A 2 12.56 19.92 -5.03
N VAL A 3 12.85 19.61 -3.77
CA VAL A 3 13.20 18.25 -3.37
C VAL A 3 11.94 17.43 -3.62
N ALA A 4 11.90 16.72 -4.75
CA ALA A 4 10.85 15.76 -5.04
C ALA A 4 10.77 14.85 -3.82
N LYS A 5 9.71 14.99 -3.01
CA LYS A 5 9.44 14.07 -1.91
C LYS A 5 9.43 12.70 -2.54
N ASN A 6 10.47 11.92 -2.30
CA ASN A 6 10.63 10.56 -2.81
C ASN A 6 9.49 9.74 -2.20
N ARG A 7 8.33 9.75 -2.87
CA ARG A 7 7.16 8.99 -2.45
C ARG A 7 7.51 7.54 -2.72
N VAL A 8 7.57 6.74 -1.65
CA VAL A 8 7.83 5.31 -1.79
C VAL A 8 6.72 4.72 -2.67
N PRO A 9 7.06 4.12 -3.83
CA PRO A 9 6.07 3.57 -4.74
C PRO A 9 5.31 2.44 -4.06
N TYR A 10 4.07 2.20 -4.50
CA TYR A 10 3.31 1.03 -4.08
C TYR A 10 3.74 -0.17 -4.90
N TRP A 11 3.90 -1.31 -4.23
CA TRP A 11 4.14 -2.60 -4.86
C TRP A 11 2.83 -3.33 -5.00
N GLN A 12 2.69 -4.14 -6.05
CA GLN A 12 1.47 -4.90 -6.26
C GLN A 12 1.15 -5.79 -5.05
N GLU A 13 2.14 -6.52 -4.52
CA GLU A 13 1.99 -7.39 -3.34
C GLU A 13 1.59 -6.61 -2.08
N GLU A 14 2.11 -5.39 -1.90
CA GLU A 14 1.75 -4.51 -0.78
C GLU A 14 0.27 -4.10 -0.87
N VAL A 15 -0.18 -3.78 -2.08
CA VAL A 15 -1.58 -3.43 -2.36
C VAL A 15 -2.50 -4.63 -2.20
N GLU A 16 -2.07 -5.81 -2.62
CA GLU A 16 -2.79 -7.08 -2.42
C GLU A 16 -2.98 -7.41 -0.94
N ALA A 17 -1.95 -7.20 -0.13
CA ALA A 17 -2.04 -7.40 1.32
C ALA A 17 -3.04 -6.41 1.96
N ILE A 18 -3.01 -5.14 1.54
CA ILE A 18 -3.96 -4.10 2.01
C ILE A 18 -5.39 -4.48 1.64
N ASP A 19 -5.61 -4.89 0.40
CA ASP A 19 -6.90 -5.32 -0.15
C ASP A 19 -7.47 -6.50 0.65
N SER A 20 -6.69 -7.57 0.81
CA SER A 20 -7.08 -8.75 1.58
C SER A 20 -7.40 -8.44 3.04
N MET A 21 -6.56 -7.66 3.74
CA MET A 21 -6.83 -7.31 5.14
C MET A 21 -8.06 -6.41 5.29
N TYR A 22 -8.30 -5.53 4.32
CA TYR A 22 -9.48 -4.68 4.32
C TYR A 22 -10.77 -5.48 4.07
N ASP A 23 -10.74 -6.48 3.19
CA ASP A 23 -11.84 -7.41 2.95
C ASP A 23 -12.18 -8.23 4.22
N ASP A 24 -11.16 -8.65 4.96
CA ASP A 24 -11.27 -9.26 6.30
C ASP A 24 -11.76 -8.28 7.40
N GLN A 25 -12.13 -7.05 7.04
CA GLN A 25 -12.57 -5.98 7.94
C GLN A 25 -11.53 -5.63 9.02
N THR A 26 -10.25 -5.83 8.72
CA THR A 26 -9.16 -5.46 9.62
C THR A 26 -9.12 -3.94 9.81
N PRO A 27 -9.00 -3.42 11.05
CA PRO A 27 -8.91 -1.99 11.28
C PRO A 27 -7.72 -1.37 10.53
N VAL A 28 -7.94 -0.24 9.85
CA VAL A 28 -6.90 0.44 9.05
C VAL A 28 -5.62 0.74 9.84
N SER A 29 -5.73 0.98 11.16
CA SER A 29 -4.57 1.15 12.03
C SER A 29 -3.67 -0.10 12.04
N VAL A 30 -4.26 -1.30 12.11
CA VAL A 30 -3.55 -2.59 12.10
C VAL A 30 -2.98 -2.86 10.72
N ILE A 31 -3.72 -2.56 9.65
CA ILE A 31 -3.23 -2.68 8.27
C ILE A 31 -1.95 -1.85 8.07
N VAL A 32 -1.93 -0.61 8.57
CA VAL A 32 -0.72 0.24 8.51
C VAL A 32 0.47 -0.41 9.23
N GLU A 33 0.25 -0.98 10.40
CA GLU A 33 1.32 -1.64 11.17
C GLU A 33 1.85 -2.87 10.44
N GLU A 34 0.97 -3.76 9.98
CA GLU A 34 1.35 -5.01 9.31
C GLU A 34 1.99 -4.77 7.95
N VAL A 35 1.53 -3.77 7.19
CA VAL A 35 2.16 -3.37 5.92
C VAL A 35 3.57 -2.83 6.15
N ASN A 36 3.74 -1.92 7.11
CA ASN A 36 5.06 -1.39 7.43
C ASN A 36 6.03 -2.46 7.93
N LYS A 37 5.53 -3.40 8.73
CA LYS A 37 6.30 -4.54 9.23
C LYS A 37 6.74 -5.47 8.10
N THR A 38 5.80 -5.86 7.24
CA THR A 38 6.00 -6.86 6.18
C THR A 38 6.81 -6.30 5.00
N PHE A 39 6.48 -5.09 4.53
CA PHE A 39 7.05 -4.52 3.30
C PHE A 39 8.09 -3.43 3.53
N HIS A 40 8.15 -2.86 4.73
CA HIS A 40 9.05 -1.74 5.03
C HIS A 40 10.00 -2.03 6.20
N LYS A 41 10.18 -3.31 6.57
CA LYS A 41 11.08 -3.75 7.66
C LYS A 41 10.78 -3.04 8.99
N GLY A 42 9.51 -2.71 9.25
CA GLY A 42 9.05 -1.97 10.43
C GLY A 42 9.21 -0.46 10.36
N ASN A 43 9.73 0.10 9.25
CA ASN A 43 9.83 1.54 9.07
C ASN A 43 8.43 2.14 8.81
N PRO A 44 8.08 3.29 9.41
CA PRO A 44 6.77 3.93 9.26
C PRO A 44 6.65 4.67 7.92
N VAL A 45 6.70 3.93 6.82
CA VAL A 45 6.61 4.45 5.46
C VAL A 45 5.16 4.74 5.06
N ARG A 46 4.26 3.80 5.37
CA ARG A 46 2.82 3.94 5.16
C ARG A 46 2.15 4.49 6.41
N ASN A 47 1.10 5.27 6.18
CA ASN A 47 0.23 5.79 7.21
C ASN A 47 -1.23 5.57 6.80
N LYS A 48 -2.16 5.95 7.69
CA LYS A 48 -3.60 5.76 7.45
C LYS A 48 -4.08 6.39 6.13
N ASN A 49 -3.56 7.55 5.76
CA ASN A 49 -3.92 8.22 4.51
C ASN A 49 -3.40 7.44 3.31
N SER A 50 -2.18 6.88 3.39
CA SER A 50 -1.61 6.01 2.36
C SER A 50 -2.44 4.74 2.15
N VAL A 51 -2.93 4.12 3.22
CA VAL A 51 -3.77 2.91 3.14
C VAL A 51 -5.17 3.26 2.63
N HIS A 52 -5.80 4.33 3.14
CA HIS A 52 -7.08 4.81 2.61
C HIS A 52 -7.00 5.21 1.13
N TYR A 53 -5.86 5.73 0.67
CA TYR A 53 -5.67 6.02 -0.75
C TYR A 53 -5.76 4.75 -1.60
N VAL A 54 -5.11 3.66 -1.17
CA VAL A 54 -5.16 2.36 -1.83
C VAL A 54 -6.59 1.82 -1.85
N ILE A 55 -7.24 1.77 -0.69
CA ILE A 55 -8.63 1.29 -0.57
C ILE A 55 -9.57 2.11 -1.46
N ARG A 56 -9.46 3.45 -1.43
CA ARG A 56 -10.28 4.32 -2.29
C ARG A 56 -10.00 4.04 -3.77
N LYS A 57 -8.74 3.82 -4.15
CA LYS A 57 -8.40 3.49 -5.54
C LYS A 57 -9.03 2.17 -5.97
N LEU A 58 -8.96 1.13 -5.14
CA LEU A 58 -9.47 -0.19 -5.46
C LEU A 58 -11.01 -0.26 -5.48
N TYR A 59 -11.68 0.33 -4.48
CA TYR A 59 -13.12 0.13 -4.26
C TYR A 59 -14.01 1.29 -4.74
N HIS A 60 -13.44 2.49 -4.95
CA HIS A 60 -14.21 3.69 -5.27
C HIS A 60 -13.75 4.41 -6.55
N GLY A 61 -12.79 3.85 -7.30
CA GLY A 61 -12.36 4.36 -8.60
C GLY A 61 -12.29 3.24 -9.63
N ASP A 62 -11.95 3.60 -10.88
CA ASP A 62 -11.64 2.69 -12.01
C ASP A 62 -10.29 1.94 -11.77
N GLY A 63 -10.08 1.42 -10.56
CA GLY A 63 -8.77 1.07 -10.03
C GLY A 63 -8.37 -0.39 -10.09
N SER A 64 -9.19 -1.26 -10.69
CA SER A 64 -8.80 -2.65 -10.97
C SER A 64 -7.55 -2.68 -11.87
N ASP A 65 -7.53 -1.85 -12.92
CA ASP A 65 -6.40 -1.69 -13.86
C ASP A 65 -5.18 -1.03 -13.20
N TRP A 66 -5.42 -0.15 -12.21
CA TRP A 66 -4.33 0.52 -11.48
C TRP A 66 -3.47 -0.44 -10.68
N LYS A 67 -4.06 -1.46 -10.05
CA LYS A 67 -3.33 -2.50 -9.31
C LYS A 67 -2.43 -3.30 -10.23
N GLU A 68 -2.93 -3.67 -11.41
CA GLU A 68 -2.19 -4.43 -12.44
C GLU A 68 -1.07 -3.61 -13.10
N SER A 69 -1.19 -2.28 -13.10
CA SER A 69 -0.16 -1.36 -13.56
C SER A 69 1.01 -1.18 -12.57
N LEU A 70 0.86 -1.62 -11.31
CA LEU A 70 1.93 -1.53 -10.32
C LEU A 70 3.05 -2.53 -10.64
N SER A 71 4.28 -2.13 -10.35
CA SER A 71 5.42 -3.02 -10.55
C SER A 71 5.30 -4.26 -9.65
N MET A 72 5.27 -5.44 -10.28
CA MET A 72 5.55 -6.70 -9.62
C MET A 72 7.04 -6.77 -9.29
N LYS A 73 7.42 -6.46 -8.04
CA LYS A 73 8.69 -6.90 -7.47
C LYS A 73 8.76 -6.59 -5.97
N TRP A 74 8.90 -7.64 -5.17
CA TRP A 74 9.79 -7.62 -4.00
C TRP A 74 10.74 -8.83 -3.99
N PRO A 75 11.87 -8.82 -4.71
CA PRO A 75 13.01 -9.64 -4.37
C PRO A 75 13.84 -8.82 -3.38
N GLY A 76 13.84 -9.27 -2.13
CA GLY A 76 14.53 -8.60 -1.05
C GLY A 76 15.95 -8.15 -1.39
N ASN A 77 16.27 -6.97 -0.89
CA ASN A 77 17.59 -6.52 -0.46
C ASN A 77 18.66 -6.29 -1.54
#